data_AF-A0A923T8S1-F1
#
_entry.id   AF-A0A923T8S1-F1
#
_cell.length_a   1.000
_cell.length_b   1.000
_cell.length_c   1.000
_cell.angle_alpha   90.00
_cell.angle_beta   90.00
_cell.angle_gamma   90.00
#
_symmetry.space_group_name_H-M   'P 1'
#
loop_
_entity.id
_entity.type
_entity.pdbx_description
1 polymer ?
#
loop_
_entity_poly.entity_id
_entity_poly.type
_entity_poly.pdbx_seq_one_letter_code
_entity_poly.pdbx_strand_id
1 'polypeptide(L)'
;MTKRANMPGHPQSQLYRQLRDVDPRDYHRTIRLYEEKEAEIGRLEVYEYFELTVHYANALFATGAYRQHLLMVDLVINACIRHNITAVAGVEGDVFQHLLFTKGVSAYRLGQHPVASHVIGELIRIDPYRPLPFRFLRTIFFSQQKKTLQAGRAIFLLCMLLTAAIITLDLLFIRHFYPALTPGFQLASATAFVGGLVLLALIYGLAYARAQRRAAQFRAAAKKKG
;
A
#
# COMPACT_ATOMS: atom_id res chain seq x y z
N MET A 1 -29.39 -15.80 0.94
CA MET A 1 -29.75 -16.79 1.98
C MET A 1 -28.46 -17.44 2.45
N THR A 2 -27.82 -16.88 3.48
CA THR A 2 -26.49 -17.30 3.95
C THR A 2 -26.67 -18.09 5.23
N LYS A 3 -26.12 -19.30 5.21
CA LYS A 3 -26.25 -20.36 6.21
C LYS A 3 -25.78 -19.86 7.58
N ARG A 4 -26.70 -19.74 8.54
CA ARG A 4 -26.40 -19.49 9.96
C ARG A 4 -25.45 -20.60 10.43
N ALA A 5 -24.24 -20.24 10.86
CA ALA A 5 -23.43 -21.11 11.69
C ALA A 5 -24.16 -21.25 13.03
N ASN A 6 -24.74 -22.43 13.25
CA ASN A 6 -25.39 -22.82 14.48
C ASN A 6 -24.29 -23.23 15.48
N MET A 7 -24.09 -22.46 16.54
CA MET A 7 -23.22 -22.81 17.67
C MET A 7 -23.88 -22.39 18.99
N PRO A 8 -23.62 -23.13 20.09
CA PRO A 8 -24.51 -23.24 21.24
C PRO A 8 -24.73 -21.92 21.97
N GLY A 9 -25.99 -21.69 22.37
CA GLY A 9 -26.44 -20.44 23.00
C GLY A 9 -25.86 -20.25 24.39
N HIS A 10 -24.70 -19.61 24.47
CA HIS A 10 -24.32 -18.85 25.66
C HIS A 10 -25.09 -17.52 25.68
N PRO A 11 -25.64 -17.09 26.82
CA PRO A 11 -26.35 -15.83 26.92
C PRO A 11 -25.39 -14.68 26.61
N GLN A 12 -25.57 -14.07 25.44
CA GLN A 12 -24.75 -12.96 24.98
C GLN A 12 -24.75 -11.81 25.98
N SER A 13 -23.56 -11.30 26.27
CA SER A 13 -23.40 -10.16 27.17
C SER A 13 -24.24 -8.97 26.68
N GLN A 14 -24.88 -8.25 27.61
CA GLN A 14 -25.65 -7.06 27.25
C GLN A 14 -24.78 -6.01 26.55
N LEU A 15 -23.51 -5.95 26.93
CA LEU A 15 -22.52 -5.06 26.32
C LEU A 15 -22.28 -5.40 24.84
N TYR A 16 -22.14 -6.69 24.52
CA TYR A 16 -21.94 -7.18 23.16
C TYR A 16 -23.12 -6.83 22.25
N ARG A 17 -24.35 -7.01 22.74
CA ARG A 17 -25.57 -6.62 21.98
C ARG A 17 -25.62 -5.12 21.71
N GLN A 18 -25.34 -4.30 22.70
CA GLN A 18 -25.32 -2.84 22.52
C GLN A 18 -24.31 -2.37 21.48
N LEU A 19 -23.12 -2.97 21.43
CA LEU A 19 -22.12 -2.63 20.42
C LEU A 19 -22.47 -3.21 19.04
N ARG A 20 -23.10 -4.38 18.98
CA ARG A 20 -23.47 -5.01 17.71
C ARG A 20 -24.71 -4.39 17.05
N ASP A 21 -25.56 -3.72 17.83
CA ASP A 21 -26.71 -2.97 17.33
C ASP A 21 -26.31 -1.63 16.69
N VAL A 22 -25.06 -1.19 16.85
CA VAL A 22 -24.53 -0.03 16.13
C VAL A 22 -24.47 -0.35 14.65
N ASP A 23 -24.89 0.58 13.79
CA ASP A 23 -24.79 0.42 12.35
C ASP A 23 -23.33 0.08 11.98
N PRO A 24 -23.06 -1.06 11.31
CA PRO A 24 -21.72 -1.46 10.89
C PRO A 24 -21.00 -0.43 10.01
N ARG A 25 -21.71 0.56 9.47
CA ARG A 25 -21.17 1.65 8.66
C ARG A 25 -20.86 2.92 9.47
N ASP A 26 -21.31 3.02 10.72
CA ASP A 26 -20.99 4.13 11.62
C ASP A 26 -19.66 3.85 12.36
N TYR A 27 -18.56 4.02 11.61
CA TYR A 27 -17.22 3.72 12.10
C TYR A 27 -16.81 4.61 13.28
N HIS A 28 -17.21 5.89 13.28
CA HIS A 28 -16.87 6.82 14.36
C HIS A 28 -17.55 6.45 15.66
N ARG A 29 -18.83 6.09 15.62
CA ARG A 29 -19.54 5.63 16.81
C ARG A 29 -19.01 4.29 17.32
N THR A 30 -18.65 3.38 16.42
CA THR A 30 -18.02 2.10 16.77
C THR A 30 -16.70 2.32 17.52
N ILE A 31 -15.83 3.20 17.01
CA ILE A 31 -14.56 3.55 17.65
C ILE A 31 -14.81 4.13 19.04
N ARG A 32 -15.67 5.14 19.13
CA ARG A 32 -15.97 5.83 20.38
C ARG A 32 -16.52 4.88 21.45
N LEU A 33 -17.51 4.06 21.11
CA LEU A 33 -18.12 3.13 22.06
C LEU A 33 -17.16 2.02 22.50
N TYR A 34 -16.28 1.56 21.60
CA TYR A 34 -15.25 0.59 21.95
C TYR A 34 -14.26 1.18 22.95
N GLU A 35 -13.77 2.41 22.69
CA GLU A 35 -12.82 3.11 23.56
C GLU A 35 -13.44 3.48 24.92
N GLU A 36 -14.70 3.93 24.95
CA GLU A 36 -15.42 4.24 26.20
C GLU A 36 -15.62 3.00 27.09
N LYS A 37 -15.70 1.81 26.49
CA LYS A 37 -16.02 0.54 27.19
C LYS A 37 -14.89 -0.48 27.15
N GLU A 38 -13.66 -0.07 26.82
CA GLU A 38 -12.53 -0.99 26.58
C GLU A 38 -12.29 -1.94 27.76
N ALA A 39 -12.34 -1.42 29.00
CA ALA A 39 -12.14 -2.20 30.21
C ALA A 39 -13.24 -3.26 30.45
N GLU A 40 -14.47 -2.98 30.02
CA GLU A 40 -15.60 -3.91 30.11
C GLU A 40 -15.55 -4.95 28.98
N ILE A 41 -15.17 -4.51 27.77
CA ILE A 41 -14.96 -5.37 26.60
C ILE A 41 -13.88 -6.41 26.88
N GLY A 42 -12.79 -6.02 27.55
CA GLY A 42 -11.71 -6.93 27.93
C GLY A 42 -12.12 -8.05 28.91
N ARG A 43 -13.31 -7.98 29.51
CA ARG A 43 -13.86 -9.03 30.40
C ARG A 43 -14.85 -9.96 29.71
N LEU A 44 -15.16 -9.70 28.44
CA LEU A 44 -16.07 -10.53 27.67
C LEU A 44 -15.47 -11.91 27.38
N GLU A 45 -16.33 -12.83 26.99
CA GLU A 45 -15.90 -14.12 26.48
C GLU A 45 -15.03 -13.94 25.23
N VAL A 46 -14.05 -14.83 25.06
CA VAL A 46 -13.03 -14.76 24.00
C VAL A 46 -13.61 -14.46 22.61
N TYR A 47 -14.73 -15.10 22.25
CA TYR A 47 -15.34 -14.93 20.94
C TYR A 47 -16.04 -13.57 20.79
N GLU A 48 -16.78 -13.12 21.80
CA GLU A 48 -17.43 -11.80 21.81
C GLU A 48 -16.39 -10.67 21.77
N TYR A 49 -15.33 -10.81 22.58
CA TYR A 49 -14.19 -9.91 22.57
C TYR A 49 -13.52 -9.85 21.19
N PHE A 50 -13.28 -11.01 20.58
CA PHE A 50 -12.63 -11.10 19.27
C PHE A 50 -13.46 -10.43 18.18
N GLU A 51 -14.76 -10.72 18.09
CA GLU A 51 -15.67 -10.12 17.10
C GLU A 51 -15.71 -8.59 17.22
N LEU A 52 -15.89 -8.06 18.45
CA LEU A 52 -15.90 -6.62 18.68
C LEU A 52 -14.56 -5.97 18.32
N THR A 53 -13.45 -6.63 18.64
CA THR A 53 -12.10 -6.09 18.34
C THR A 53 -11.81 -6.12 16.83
N VAL A 54 -12.32 -7.10 16.09
CA VAL A 54 -12.28 -7.12 14.61
C VAL A 54 -13.08 -5.95 14.04
N HIS A 55 -14.29 -5.68 14.55
CA HIS A 55 -15.09 -4.54 14.11
C HIS A 55 -14.42 -3.20 14.41
N TYR A 56 -13.82 -3.06 15.60
CA TYR A 56 -13.04 -1.89 15.98
C TYR A 56 -11.83 -1.68 15.05
N ALA A 57 -11.04 -2.73 14.80
CA ALA A 57 -9.92 -2.66 13.86
C ALA A 57 -10.38 -2.25 12.45
N ASN A 58 -11.47 -2.83 11.95
CA ASN A 58 -12.04 -2.44 10.66
C ASN A 58 -12.50 -0.97 10.62
N ALA A 59 -13.09 -0.47 11.71
CA ALA A 59 -13.49 0.93 11.83
C ALA A 59 -12.28 1.88 11.83
N LEU A 60 -11.22 1.54 12.57
CA LEU A 60 -9.95 2.28 12.54
C LEU A 60 -9.34 2.31 11.13
N PHE A 61 -9.39 1.18 10.43
CA PHE A 61 -8.93 1.10 9.05
C PHE A 61 -9.76 1.98 8.11
N ALA A 62 -11.09 1.92 8.21
CA ALA A 62 -12.01 2.67 7.36
C ALA A 62 -11.92 4.19 7.57
N THR A 63 -11.69 4.63 8.81
CA THR A 63 -11.50 6.06 9.16
C THR A 63 -10.09 6.58 8.89
N GLY A 64 -9.15 5.70 8.52
CA GLY A 64 -7.77 6.08 8.21
C GLY A 64 -6.87 6.25 9.44
N ALA A 65 -7.29 5.79 10.61
CA ALA A 65 -6.49 5.74 11.83
C ALA A 65 -5.43 4.60 11.78
N TYR A 66 -4.61 4.60 10.73
CA TYR A 66 -3.73 3.47 10.38
C TYR A 66 -2.70 3.11 11.46
N ARG A 67 -2.26 4.07 12.27
CA ARG A 67 -1.29 3.83 13.35
C ARG A 67 -1.90 3.00 14.48
N GLN A 68 -3.11 3.37 14.92
CA GLN A 68 -3.87 2.60 15.91
C GLN A 68 -4.31 1.26 15.32
N HIS A 69 -4.75 1.25 14.06
CA HIS A 69 -5.10 0.01 13.38
C HIS A 69 -3.94 -1.00 13.37
N LEU A 70 -2.69 -0.57 13.10
CA LEU A 70 -1.55 -1.49 13.13
C LEU A 70 -1.29 -2.11 14.51
N LEU A 71 -1.53 -1.37 15.60
CA LEU A 71 -1.39 -1.90 16.95
C LEU A 71 -2.47 -2.94 17.24
N MET A 72 -3.71 -2.66 16.84
CA MET A 72 -4.85 -3.53 17.10
C MET A 72 -4.87 -4.77 16.21
N VAL A 73 -4.58 -4.62 14.92
CA VAL A 73 -4.63 -5.73 13.95
C VAL A 73 -3.65 -6.84 14.33
N ASP A 74 -2.50 -6.50 14.92
CA ASP A 74 -1.52 -7.50 15.38
C ASP A 74 -2.02 -8.31 16.58
N LEU A 75 -2.72 -7.66 17.51
CA LEU A 75 -3.39 -8.33 18.62
C LEU A 75 -4.47 -9.30 18.10
N VAL A 76 -5.30 -8.82 17.17
CA VAL A 76 -6.39 -9.61 16.61
C VAL A 76 -5.87 -10.78 15.76
N ILE A 77 -4.81 -10.59 14.97
CA ILE A 77 -4.17 -11.68 14.22
C ILE A 77 -3.66 -12.77 15.17
N ASN A 78 -3.00 -12.39 16.27
CA ASN A 78 -2.53 -13.35 17.26
C ASN A 78 -3.69 -14.11 17.93
N ALA A 79 -4.78 -13.42 18.25
CA ALA A 79 -5.98 -14.05 18.80
C ALA A 79 -6.64 -15.00 17.78
N CYS A 80 -6.68 -14.61 16.51
CA CYS A 80 -7.20 -15.42 15.41
C CYS A 80 -6.43 -16.74 15.28
N ILE A 81 -5.09 -16.69 15.31
CA ILE A 81 -4.24 -17.89 15.28
C ILE A 81 -4.45 -18.74 16.53
N ARG A 82 -4.43 -18.13 17.72
CA ARG A 82 -4.52 -18.83 19.02
C ARG A 82 -5.84 -19.58 19.18
N HIS A 83 -6.93 -18.97 18.77
CA HIS A 83 -8.29 -19.51 18.93
C HIS A 83 -8.83 -20.17 17.67
N ASN A 84 -8.04 -20.20 16.59
CA ASN A 84 -8.39 -20.78 15.29
C ASN A 84 -9.73 -20.27 14.72
N ILE A 85 -9.99 -18.97 14.87
CA ILE A 85 -11.25 -18.35 14.43
C ILE A 85 -11.11 -17.93 12.97
N THR A 86 -11.80 -18.62 12.08
CA THR A 86 -11.69 -18.42 10.62
C THR A 86 -12.76 -17.49 10.03
N ALA A 87 -13.86 -17.26 10.75
CA ALA A 87 -15.00 -16.48 10.28
C ALA A 87 -15.55 -15.56 11.37
N VAL A 88 -15.93 -14.34 10.99
CA VAL A 88 -16.56 -13.32 11.85
C VAL A 88 -17.67 -12.66 11.06
N ALA A 89 -18.76 -12.28 11.72
CA ALA A 89 -19.87 -11.58 11.09
C ALA A 89 -19.40 -10.27 10.43
N GLY A 90 -19.88 -9.99 9.22
CA GLY A 90 -19.53 -8.76 8.49
C GLY A 90 -18.17 -8.76 7.78
N VAL A 91 -17.35 -9.82 7.93
CA VAL A 91 -16.14 -10.01 7.12
C VAL A 91 -16.39 -11.11 6.08
N GLU A 92 -16.13 -10.80 4.81
CA GLU A 92 -16.30 -11.76 3.72
C GLU A 92 -15.08 -12.69 3.59
N GLY A 93 -15.31 -13.97 3.85
CA GLY A 93 -14.30 -15.02 3.74
C GLY A 93 -13.45 -15.17 5.02
N ASP A 94 -12.19 -15.56 4.84
CA ASP A 94 -11.27 -15.80 5.94
C ASP A 94 -10.85 -14.50 6.63
N VAL A 95 -11.17 -14.39 7.91
CA VAL A 95 -10.87 -13.22 8.76
C VAL A 95 -9.37 -13.01 8.88
N PHE A 96 -8.59 -14.08 8.98
CA PHE A 96 -7.14 -13.99 9.04
C PHE A 96 -6.57 -13.29 7.81
N GLN A 97 -7.03 -13.71 6.63
CA GLN A 97 -6.58 -13.14 5.35
C GLN A 97 -7.02 -11.68 5.21
N HIS A 98 -8.23 -11.35 5.65
CA HIS A 98 -8.74 -9.97 5.66
C HIS A 98 -7.87 -9.07 6.56
N LEU A 99 -7.57 -9.49 7.78
CA LEU A 99 -6.73 -8.74 8.72
C LEU A 99 -5.29 -8.58 8.20
N LEU A 100 -4.73 -9.63 7.60
CA LEU A 100 -3.39 -9.57 7.01
C LEU A 100 -3.34 -8.59 5.84
N PHE A 101 -4.40 -8.55 5.02
CA PHE A 101 -4.53 -7.59 3.92
C PHE A 101 -4.63 -6.14 4.44
N THR A 102 -5.54 -5.86 5.38
CA THR A 102 -5.71 -4.51 5.93
C THR A 102 -4.48 -4.03 6.69
N LYS A 103 -3.74 -4.92 7.38
CA LYS A 103 -2.42 -4.65 7.97
C LYS A 103 -1.42 -4.18 6.91
N GLY A 104 -1.29 -4.94 5.81
CA GLY A 104 -0.39 -4.58 4.71
C GLY A 104 -0.75 -3.24 4.06
N VAL A 105 -2.04 -2.95 3.89
CA VAL A 105 -2.51 -1.65 3.37
C VAL A 105 -2.20 -0.51 4.34
N SER A 106 -2.39 -0.72 5.64
CA SER A 106 -2.11 0.29 6.67
C SER A 106 -0.62 0.63 6.76
N ALA A 107 0.24 -0.40 6.72
CA ALA A 107 1.68 -0.22 6.64
C ALA A 107 2.09 0.57 5.38
N TYR A 108 1.46 0.30 4.24
CA TYR A 108 1.70 1.05 3.01
C TYR A 108 1.30 2.53 3.14
N ARG A 109 0.15 2.82 3.75
CA ARG A 109 -0.35 4.18 3.96
C ARG A 109 0.54 5.01 4.89
N LEU A 110 1.19 4.35 5.86
CA LEU A 110 2.17 4.97 6.75
C LEU A 110 3.58 5.08 6.14
N GLY A 111 3.77 4.72 4.87
CA GLY A 111 5.07 4.78 4.19
C GLY A 111 6.03 3.64 4.55
N GLN A 112 5.58 2.65 5.34
CA GLN A 112 6.37 1.47 5.72
C GLN A 112 6.37 0.42 4.59
N HIS A 113 6.90 0.82 3.42
CA HIS A 113 6.87 0.01 2.21
C HIS A 113 7.54 -1.39 2.34
N PRO A 114 8.65 -1.57 3.08
CA PRO A 114 9.24 -2.90 3.27
C PRO A 114 8.29 -3.86 4.00
N VAL A 115 7.69 -3.40 5.11
CA VAL A 115 6.74 -4.16 5.92
C VAL A 115 5.51 -4.52 5.10
N ALA A 116 4.95 -3.55 4.37
CA ALA A 116 3.79 -3.78 3.50
C ALA A 116 4.08 -4.84 2.43
N SER A 117 5.25 -4.80 1.80
CA SER A 117 5.63 -5.78 0.76
C SER A 117 5.81 -7.19 1.33
N HIS A 118 6.32 -7.30 2.55
CA HIS A 118 6.51 -8.57 3.23
C HIS A 118 5.15 -9.21 3.59
N VAL A 119 4.29 -8.47 4.30
CA VAL A 119 2.96 -8.94 4.75
C VAL A 119 2.07 -9.35 3.57
N ILE A 120 1.99 -8.52 2.53
CA ILE A 120 1.19 -8.85 1.33
C ILE A 120 1.82 -10.01 0.55
N GLY A 121 3.15 -10.13 0.56
CA GLY A 121 3.85 -11.25 -0.04
C GLY A 121 3.56 -12.59 0.65
N GLU A 122 3.48 -12.60 1.98
CA GLU A 122 3.06 -13.77 2.76
C GLU A 122 1.59 -14.11 2.49
N LEU A 123 0.70 -13.12 2.45
CA LEU A 123 -0.71 -13.34 2.10
C LEU A 123 -0.88 -14.02 0.74
N ILE A 124 -0.11 -13.63 -0.28
CA ILE A 124 -0.15 -14.25 -1.62
C ILE A 124 0.37 -15.69 -1.60
N ARG A 125 1.29 -16.04 -0.67
CA ARG A 125 1.74 -17.42 -0.50
C ARG A 125 0.66 -18.29 0.13
N ILE A 126 -0.16 -17.72 1.00
CA ILE A 126 -1.26 -18.41 1.69
C ILE A 126 -2.44 -18.62 0.74
N ASP A 127 -2.86 -17.57 0.02
CA ASP A 127 -3.93 -17.66 -0.98
C ASP A 127 -3.48 -17.01 -2.31
N PRO A 128 -2.94 -17.81 -3.26
CA PRO A 128 -2.48 -17.30 -4.55
C PRO A 128 -3.63 -17.01 -5.54
N TYR A 129 -4.87 -17.40 -5.23
CA TYR A 129 -6.01 -17.27 -6.16
C TYR A 129 -6.75 -15.94 -6.01
N ARG A 130 -6.60 -15.23 -4.88
CA ARG A 130 -7.18 -13.89 -4.70
C ARG A 130 -6.47 -12.84 -5.56
N PRO A 131 -7.18 -12.13 -6.45
CA PRO A 131 -6.55 -11.16 -7.34
C PRO A 131 -6.20 -9.83 -6.64
N LEU A 132 -6.88 -9.49 -5.54
CA LEU A 132 -6.76 -8.19 -4.87
C LEU A 132 -5.37 -7.97 -4.24
N PRO A 133 -4.80 -8.91 -3.43
CA PRO A 133 -3.45 -8.76 -2.88
C PRO A 133 -2.38 -8.60 -3.95
N PHE A 134 -2.49 -9.33 -5.07
CA PHE A 134 -1.55 -9.25 -6.18
C PHE A 134 -1.54 -7.87 -6.84
N ARG A 135 -2.71 -7.28 -7.10
CA ARG A 135 -2.82 -5.93 -7.66
C ARG A 135 -2.21 -4.89 -6.73
N PHE A 136 -2.41 -5.05 -5.41
CA PHE A 136 -1.87 -4.14 -4.42
C PHE A 136 -0.34 -4.22 -4.29
N LEU A 137 0.24 -5.43 -4.34
CA LEU A 137 1.69 -5.61 -4.31
C LEU A 137 2.41 -4.87 -5.44
N ARG A 138 1.82 -4.83 -6.63
CA ARG A 138 2.35 -4.07 -7.77
C ARG A 138 2.43 -2.57 -7.47
N THR A 139 1.42 -2.02 -6.81
CA THR A 139 1.39 -0.62 -6.38
C THR A 139 2.49 -0.35 -5.33
N ILE A 140 2.69 -1.27 -4.39
CA ILE A 140 3.75 -1.15 -3.38
C ILE A 140 5.12 -1.06 -4.06
N PHE A 141 5.45 -1.98 -4.98
CA PHE A 141 6.74 -1.96 -5.67
C PHE A 141 6.95 -0.73 -6.55
N PHE A 142 5.89 -0.23 -7.20
CA PHE A 142 5.98 1.01 -7.97
C PHE A 142 6.31 2.21 -7.05
N SER A 143 5.68 2.30 -5.88
CA SER A 143 5.93 3.37 -4.92
C SER A 143 7.38 3.38 -4.37
N GLN A 144 8.02 2.21 -4.26
CA GLN A 144 9.40 2.09 -3.77
C GLN A 144 10.44 2.67 -4.74
N GLN A 145 10.07 2.90 -6.01
CA GLN A 145 10.97 3.45 -7.03
C GLN A 145 10.96 5.00 -7.08
N LYS A 146 10.30 5.67 -6.13
CA LYS A 146 10.26 7.14 -6.06
C LYS A 146 11.66 7.77 -6.03
N LYS A 147 12.63 7.19 -5.31
CA LYS A 147 14.01 7.71 -5.26
C LYS A 147 14.70 7.69 -6.63
N THR A 148 14.55 6.59 -7.37
CA THR A 148 15.08 6.48 -8.74
C THR A 148 14.37 7.40 -9.72
N LEU A 149 13.05 7.59 -9.58
CA LEU A 149 12.29 8.55 -10.40
C LEU A 149 12.68 10.00 -10.10
N GLN A 150 12.90 10.33 -8.83
CA GLN A 150 13.32 11.67 -8.40
C GLN A 150 14.73 12.00 -8.90
N ALA A 151 15.66 11.05 -8.86
CA ALA A 151 16.99 11.21 -9.45
C ALA A 151 16.91 11.46 -10.98
N GLY A 152 16.05 10.71 -11.69
CA GLY A 152 15.82 10.93 -13.13
C GLY A 152 15.28 12.33 -13.44
N ARG A 153 14.34 12.85 -12.63
CA ARG A 153 13.84 14.23 -12.76
C ARG A 153 14.94 15.27 -12.53
N ALA A 154 15.80 15.07 -11.54
CA ALA A 154 16.89 16.00 -11.26
C ALA A 154 17.91 16.06 -12.41
N ILE A 155 18.29 14.90 -12.97
CA ILE A 155 19.18 14.83 -14.14
C ILE A 155 18.57 15.54 -15.34
N PHE A 156 17.27 15.35 -15.59
CA PHE A 156 16.58 16.03 -16.69
C PHE A 156 16.56 17.56 -16.52
N LEU A 157 16.26 18.05 -15.31
CA LEU A 157 16.31 19.48 -15.01
C LEU A 157 17.72 20.06 -15.22
N LEU A 158 18.75 19.32 -14.81
CA LEU A 158 20.15 19.72 -15.02
C LEU A 158 20.50 19.77 -16.51
N CYS A 159 20.10 18.76 -17.31
CA CYS A 159 20.31 18.78 -18.76
C CYS A 159 19.58 19.94 -19.44
N MET A 160 18.35 20.25 -19.03
CA MET A 160 17.60 21.40 -19.53
C MET A 160 18.30 22.72 -19.21
N LEU A 161 18.78 22.89 -17.98
CA LEU A 161 19.50 24.09 -17.57
C LEU A 161 20.81 24.26 -18.35
N LEU A 162 21.54 23.17 -18.58
CA LEU A 162 22.77 23.15 -19.37
C LEU A 162 22.48 23.49 -20.85
N THR A 163 21.41 22.95 -21.42
CA THR A 163 20.95 23.28 -22.78
C THR A 163 20.63 24.77 -22.90
N ALA A 164 19.88 25.33 -21.95
CA ALA A 164 19.54 26.76 -21.93
C ALA A 164 20.79 27.65 -21.82
N ALA A 165 21.78 27.25 -21.02
CA ALA A 165 23.07 27.93 -20.92
C ALA A 165 23.87 27.91 -22.24
N ILE A 166 23.90 26.77 -22.94
CA ILE A 166 24.55 26.66 -24.25
C ILE A 166 23.87 27.56 -25.28
N ILE A 167 22.54 27.57 -25.33
CA ILE A 167 21.78 28.41 -26.26
C ILE A 167 22.00 29.91 -25.98
N THR A 168 22.01 30.31 -24.71
CA THR A 168 22.28 31.71 -24.34
C THR A 168 23.72 32.11 -24.70
N LEU A 169 24.71 31.25 -24.51
CA LEU A 169 26.09 31.50 -24.93
C LEU A 169 26.22 31.62 -26.46
N ASP A 170 25.54 30.73 -27.20
CA ASP A 170 25.51 30.75 -28.67
C ASP A 170 24.89 32.06 -29.21
N LEU A 171 23.76 32.48 -28.63
CA LEU A 171 23.06 33.69 -29.05
C LEU A 171 23.84 34.97 -28.75
N LEU A 172 24.50 35.04 -27.59
CA LEU A 172 25.12 36.27 -27.08
C LEU A 172 26.56 36.47 -27.59
N PHE A 173 27.32 35.39 -27.77
CA PHE A 173 28.74 35.46 -28.15
C PHE A 173 29.02 34.88 -29.54
N ILE A 174 28.60 33.64 -29.82
CA ILE A 174 29.08 32.90 -31.00
C ILE A 174 28.46 33.46 -32.28
N ARG A 175 27.16 33.77 -32.26
CA ARG A 175 26.49 34.36 -33.41
C ARG A 175 27.05 35.73 -33.81
N HIS A 176 27.60 36.49 -32.85
CA HIS A 176 28.15 37.82 -33.10
C HIS A 176 29.64 37.78 -33.50
N PHE A 177 30.44 36.91 -32.90
CA PHE A 177 31.90 36.86 -33.11
C PHE A 177 32.37 35.78 -34.09
N TYR A 178 31.64 34.66 -34.22
CA TYR A 178 32.08 33.48 -34.97
C TYR A 178 30.92 32.80 -35.75
N PRO A 179 30.39 33.46 -36.79
CA PRO A 179 29.23 32.97 -37.55
C PRO A 179 29.46 31.63 -38.29
N ALA A 180 30.73 31.22 -38.50
CA ALA A 180 31.06 29.93 -39.08
C ALA A 180 30.85 28.74 -38.11
N LEU A 181 30.86 28.98 -36.79
CA LEU A 181 30.74 27.95 -35.75
C LEU A 181 29.31 27.74 -35.24
N THR A 182 28.39 28.66 -35.57
CA THR A 182 26.96 28.61 -35.24
C THR A 182 26.26 27.26 -35.53
N PRO A 183 26.46 26.60 -36.69
CA PRO A 183 25.79 25.32 -36.95
C PRO A 183 26.27 24.20 -36.00
N GLY A 184 27.53 24.22 -35.56
CA GLY A 184 28.07 23.25 -34.62
C GLY A 184 27.45 23.38 -33.22
N PHE A 185 27.27 24.61 -32.74
CA PHE A 185 26.65 24.88 -31.44
C PHE A 185 25.14 24.60 -31.42
N GLN A 186 24.44 24.85 -32.53
CA GLN A 186 23.04 24.48 -32.68
C GLN A 186 22.86 22.96 -32.64
N LEU A 187 23.74 22.20 -33.30
CA LEU A 187 23.74 20.74 -33.24
C LEU A 187 24.04 20.20 -31.82
N ALA A 188 25.01 20.81 -31.13
CA ALA A 188 25.34 20.46 -29.75
C ALA A 188 24.15 20.72 -28.79
N SER A 189 23.44 21.82 -28.97
CA SER A 189 22.25 22.16 -28.18
C SER A 189 21.10 21.18 -28.43
N ALA A 190 20.85 20.84 -29.70
CA ALA A 190 19.81 19.89 -30.09
C ALA A 190 20.10 18.47 -29.56
N THR A 191 21.36 18.02 -29.63
CA THR A 191 21.77 16.71 -29.10
C THR A 191 21.69 16.64 -27.58
N ALA A 192 22.04 17.73 -26.87
CA ALA A 192 21.86 17.81 -25.42
C ALA A 192 20.38 17.73 -25.00
N PHE A 193 19.49 18.42 -25.72
CA PHE A 193 18.05 18.39 -25.46
C PHE A 193 17.44 17.02 -25.72
N VAL A 194 17.68 16.45 -26.92
CA VAL A 194 17.16 15.13 -27.31
C VAL A 194 17.76 14.05 -26.42
N GLY A 195 19.05 14.14 -26.10
CA GLY A 195 19.73 13.22 -25.18
C GLY A 195 19.10 13.22 -23.79
N GLY A 196 18.79 14.40 -23.23
CA GLY A 196 18.10 14.51 -21.94
C GLY A 196 16.70 13.88 -21.97
N LEU A 197 15.96 14.05 -23.07
CA LEU A 197 14.62 13.49 -23.25
C LEU A 197 14.63 11.96 -23.36
N VAL A 198 15.58 11.41 -24.14
CA VAL A 198 15.79 9.96 -24.28
C VAL A 198 16.22 9.34 -22.96
N LEU A 199 17.11 9.99 -22.22
CA LEU A 199 17.58 9.51 -20.92
C LEU A 199 16.44 9.46 -19.89
N LEU A 200 15.56 10.48 -19.88
CA LEU A 200 14.38 10.49 -19.03
C LEU A 200 13.44 9.32 -19.38
N ALA A 201 13.15 9.12 -20.67
CA ALA A 201 12.31 8.03 -21.14
C ALA A 201 12.89 6.65 -20.77
N LEU A 202 14.20 6.46 -20.91
CA LEU A 202 14.91 5.25 -20.51
C LEU A 202 14.81 4.98 -19.00
N ILE A 203 15.06 5.99 -18.17
CA ILE A 203 14.99 5.84 -16.70
C ILE A 203 13.57 5.47 -16.26
N TYR A 204 12.55 6.12 -16.80
CA TYR A 204 11.15 5.82 -16.51
C TYR A 204 10.73 4.43 -17.02
N GLY A 205 11.14 4.06 -18.24
CA GLY A 205 10.87 2.75 -18.82
C GLY A 205 11.53 1.61 -18.05
N LEU A 206 12.79 1.78 -17.66
CA LEU A 206 13.52 0.79 -16.85
C LEU A 206 12.94 0.64 -15.44
N ALA A 207 12.50 1.73 -14.82
CA ALA A 207 11.81 1.70 -13.54
C ALA A 207 10.52 0.86 -13.66
N TYR A 208 9.67 1.17 -14.64
CA TYR A 208 8.44 0.43 -14.91
C TYR A 208 8.69 -1.06 -15.18
N ALA A 209 9.66 -1.39 -16.05
CA ALA A 209 10.02 -2.76 -16.37
C ALA A 209 10.57 -3.52 -15.15
N ARG A 210 11.39 -2.89 -14.29
CA ARG A 210 11.87 -3.50 -13.04
C ARG A 210 10.74 -3.75 -12.05
N ALA A 211 9.76 -2.84 -11.95
CA ALA A 211 8.59 -3.03 -11.09
C ALA A 211 7.76 -4.23 -11.56
N GLN A 212 7.56 -4.33 -12.87
CA GLN A 212 6.81 -5.43 -13.49
C GLN A 212 7.53 -6.78 -13.35
N ARG A 213 8.86 -6.82 -13.57
CA ARG A 213 9.66 -8.05 -13.40
C ARG A 213 9.67 -8.55 -11.96
N ARG A 214 9.82 -7.65 -10.97
CA ARG A 214 9.77 -8.04 -9.55
C ARG A 214 8.40 -8.59 -9.14
N ALA A 215 7.31 -7.94 -9.54
CA ALA A 215 5.96 -8.44 -9.26
C ALA A 215 5.69 -9.80 -9.94
N ALA A 216 6.18 -9.99 -11.17
CA ALA A 216 6.06 -11.25 -11.90
C ALA A 216 6.87 -12.39 -11.26
N GLN A 217 8.10 -12.11 -10.79
CA GLN A 217 8.94 -13.07 -10.10
C GLN A 217 8.31 -13.57 -8.78
N PHE A 218 7.63 -12.69 -8.03
CA PHE A 218 6.89 -13.11 -6.83
C PHE A 218 5.73 -14.06 -7.16
N ARG A 219 4.99 -13.81 -8.24
CA ARG A 219 3.91 -14.71 -8.70
C ARG A 219 4.45 -16.07 -9.17
N ALA A 220 5.56 -16.06 -9.90
CA ALA A 220 6.20 -17.29 -10.36
C ALA A 220 6.76 -18.11 -9.19
N ALA A 221 7.35 -17.46 -8.17
CA ALA A 221 7.86 -18.11 -6.98
C ALA A 221 6.75 -18.65 -6.07
N ALA A 222 5.62 -17.94 -5.95
CA ALA A 222 4.46 -18.41 -5.19
C ALA A 222 3.80 -19.63 -5.84
N LYS A 223 3.65 -19.63 -7.17
CA LYS A 223 3.05 -20.76 -7.92
C LYS A 223 3.92 -22.02 -7.98
N LYS A 224 5.21 -21.91 -7.64
CA LYS A 224 6.16 -23.06 -7.64
C LYS A 224 6.26 -23.74 -6.26
N LYS A 225 5.65 -23.16 -5.22
CA LYS A 225 5.73 -23.65 -3.82
C LYS A 225 4.39 -24.13 -3.25
N GLY A 226 3.28 -23.89 -3.93
CA GLY A 226 1.97 -24.51 -3.65
C GLY A 226 1.65 -25.52 -4.74
#